data_AF-A0A8K0AJ66-F1
#
_entry.id   AF-A0A8K0AJ66-F1
#
_cell.length_a   1.000
_cell.length_b   1.000
_cell.length_c   1.000
_cell.angle_alpha   90.00
_cell.angle_beta   90.00
_cell.angle_gamma   90.00
#
_symmetry.space_group_name_H-M   'P 1'
#
loop_
_entity.id
_entity.type
_entity.pdbx_description
1 polymer ?
#
loop_
_entity_poly.entity_id
_entity_poly.type
_entity_poly.pdbx_seq_one_letter_code
_entity_poly.pdbx_strand_id
1 'polypeptide(L)'
;MARISPVFLIFGILSVIFGSCRADLVKVTTSGLIRGFMSTYNGVEVEKYLGVPYATPPTGPLRLRNPVPHPEWDGIRNATANGPDCPDARHTVWDEDCLYANVYVPRKTPDEILSAMVYIHGGGFQHKTTTADPTAFAATGNVIVVAINYRTNVFGFFSTGDDAAPGNYGLMDQRAAIVWTKDNIAAFGGNPHKITIYGRSAGGESVGFQQLAPLNNGLYLRAISGSAVAITPGILTKRPSETSTYLVELLNCTTDNKLDEVECLRSVSTRDLLTYALQTPPASDSIYTWLPVVDGTFLPDTPENLLRSGVLENRDYLMGNVNSEGSVAGSATYQAATSVESFVSTARSKLFTTFPDNLENVVEATKYAYCYDINNNVSPNLPARYVDFYGEWRFVASTVLTADIYAKLGHNTYFFYFTHRPSYSTRDDFIGCAHGEEKFFLFGLTRDVTDDEMELSTNTMTYFANFVRSGNPNLPDPVPVEWPRYNTTDRPYLELDVNMTSQNVKTNLLPSQMFFWNEVIPSINSVGIPSGMVEESTSLAPLRTTSSPEEAEDGPSAGTNFAELLRSTQIVMYTMLGVSILLLLLLIILAFVYQQGLTKVNKNIEKTMDHNAMS
;
A
#
# COMPACT_ATOMS: atom_id res chain seq x y z
N MET A 1 -6.37 34.73 73.98
CA MET A 1 -7.08 33.45 73.75
C MET A 1 -8.22 33.69 72.77
N ALA A 2 -8.00 33.46 71.48
CA ALA A 2 -9.06 33.45 70.49
C ALA A 2 -9.18 32.01 69.97
N ARG A 3 -10.32 31.37 70.25
CA ARG A 3 -10.64 30.01 69.78
C ARG A 3 -10.89 30.06 68.28
N ILE A 4 -9.92 29.57 67.52
CA ILE A 4 -10.12 29.26 66.10
C ILE A 4 -11.00 28.01 66.03
N SER A 5 -12.16 28.15 65.39
CA SER A 5 -13.18 27.11 65.28
C SER A 5 -12.68 25.92 64.43
N PRO A 6 -12.95 24.65 64.79
CA PRO A 6 -12.49 23.47 64.03
C PRO A 6 -13.10 23.35 62.63
N VAL A 7 -14.10 24.17 62.31
CA VAL A 7 -14.90 24.07 61.08
C VAL A 7 -14.13 24.54 59.83
N PHE A 8 -13.12 25.39 59.98
CA PHE A 8 -12.33 25.88 58.83
C PHE A 8 -11.20 24.93 58.40
N LEU A 9 -10.76 24.00 59.27
CA LEU A 9 -9.76 23.00 58.88
C LEU A 9 -10.35 21.86 58.06
N ILE A 10 -11.66 21.62 58.15
CA ILE A 10 -12.35 20.55 57.41
C ILE A 10 -12.64 20.98 55.96
N PHE A 11 -12.87 22.27 55.69
CA PHE A 11 -13.04 22.78 54.32
C PHE A 11 -11.73 22.91 53.53
N GLY A 12 -10.59 23.13 54.21
CA GLY A 12 -9.27 23.16 53.59
C GLY A 12 -8.67 21.78 53.28
N ILE A 13 -9.17 20.72 53.92
CA ILE A 13 -8.71 19.33 53.67
C ILE A 13 -9.62 18.62 52.65
N LEU A 14 -10.89 19.03 52.52
CA LEU A 14 -11.79 18.53 51.46
C LEU A 14 -11.48 19.12 50.06
N SER A 15 -10.77 20.24 49.98
CA SER A 15 -10.34 20.84 48.70
C SER A 15 -9.01 20.30 48.18
N VAL A 16 -8.29 19.51 48.98
CA VAL A 16 -7.04 18.82 48.57
C VAL A 16 -7.30 17.36 48.13
N ILE A 17 -8.54 16.86 48.29
CA ILE A 17 -8.95 15.50 47.85
C ILE A 17 -9.63 15.52 46.46
N PHE A 18 -9.90 16.69 45.88
CA PHE A 18 -10.10 16.82 44.43
C PHE A 18 -8.76 17.01 43.72
N GLY A 19 -7.80 16.11 44.01
CA GLY A 19 -6.79 15.81 43.00
C GLY A 19 -7.56 15.35 41.77
N SER A 20 -7.39 16.06 40.65
CA SER A 20 -8.01 15.71 39.37
C SER A 20 -7.91 14.20 39.19
N CYS A 21 -9.05 13.51 39.39
CA CYS A 21 -9.14 12.09 39.10
C CYS A 21 -9.05 12.05 37.57
N ARG A 22 -7.82 11.96 37.06
CA ARG A 22 -7.58 11.67 35.66
C ARG A 22 -8.34 10.38 35.42
N ALA A 23 -9.49 10.48 34.75
CA ALA A 23 -10.38 9.36 34.56
C ALA A 23 -9.54 8.19 34.05
N ASP A 24 -9.58 7.05 34.75
CA ASP A 24 -8.85 5.87 34.29
C ASP A 24 -9.39 5.54 32.90
N LEU A 25 -8.55 5.67 31.87
CA LEU A 25 -8.93 5.53 30.46
C LEU A 25 -9.07 4.05 30.11
N VAL A 26 -10.01 3.39 30.79
CA VAL A 26 -10.27 1.96 30.68
C VAL A 26 -11.52 1.75 29.83
N LYS A 27 -11.42 0.86 28.84
CA LYS A 27 -12.53 0.47 27.96
C LYS A 27 -12.76 -1.03 28.03
N VAL A 28 -14.03 -1.41 27.96
CA VAL A 28 -14.46 -2.82 27.91
C VAL A 28 -14.57 -3.22 26.45
N THR A 29 -13.75 -4.16 26.02
CA THR A 29 -13.86 -4.82 24.71
C THR A 29 -14.46 -6.21 24.89
N THR A 30 -14.91 -6.82 23.81
CA THR A 30 -15.35 -8.21 23.72
C THR A 30 -14.32 -9.21 24.23
N SER A 31 -13.01 -8.90 24.17
CA SER A 31 -11.95 -9.78 24.66
C SER A 31 -11.42 -9.41 26.05
N GLY A 32 -11.85 -8.28 26.63
CA GLY A 32 -11.42 -7.85 27.96
C GLY A 32 -11.18 -6.35 28.12
N LEU A 33 -10.68 -5.94 29.28
CA LEU A 33 -10.43 -4.53 29.60
C LEU A 33 -9.09 -4.07 29.03
N ILE A 34 -9.07 -2.86 28.46
CA ILE A 34 -7.85 -2.19 28.00
C ILE A 34 -7.71 -0.81 28.63
N ARG A 35 -6.46 -0.37 28.88
CA ARG A 35 -6.13 0.98 29.35
C ARG A 35 -5.36 1.76 28.29
N GLY A 36 -5.88 2.90 27.89
CA GLY A 36 -5.24 3.84 26.97
C GLY A 36 -4.54 5.00 27.66
N PHE A 37 -4.19 6.02 26.89
CA PHE A 37 -3.64 7.29 27.38
C PHE A 37 -4.22 8.49 26.62
N MET A 38 -4.09 9.69 27.19
CA MET A 38 -4.56 10.93 26.57
C MET A 38 -3.43 11.61 25.77
N SER A 39 -3.76 12.09 24.59
CA SER A 39 -2.95 12.98 23.74
C SER A 39 -3.74 14.25 23.45
N THR A 40 -3.09 15.28 22.91
CA THR A 40 -3.76 16.52 22.48
C THR A 40 -3.29 16.93 21.09
N TYR A 41 -4.19 17.44 20.26
CA TYR A 41 -3.87 18.06 18.97
C TYR A 41 -4.74 19.30 18.79
N ASN A 42 -4.12 20.47 18.57
CA ASN A 42 -4.80 21.77 18.43
C ASN A 42 -5.88 22.03 19.50
N GLY A 43 -5.56 21.71 20.76
CA GLY A 43 -6.47 21.89 21.90
C GLY A 43 -7.57 20.83 22.03
N VAL A 44 -7.69 19.90 21.09
CA VAL A 44 -8.61 18.75 21.17
C VAL A 44 -7.92 17.57 21.83
N GLU A 45 -8.52 17.05 22.89
CA GLU A 45 -8.09 15.81 23.54
C GLU A 45 -8.41 14.59 22.67
N VAL A 46 -7.48 13.65 22.58
CA VAL A 46 -7.60 12.39 21.83
C VAL A 46 -7.16 11.24 22.72
N GLU A 47 -8.07 10.34 23.06
CA GLU A 47 -7.73 9.08 23.73
C GLU A 47 -7.10 8.13 22.72
N LYS A 48 -5.98 7.52 23.11
CA LYS A 48 -5.24 6.55 22.31
C LYS A 48 -5.21 5.21 23.01
N TYR A 49 -5.60 4.16 22.27
CA TYR A 49 -5.50 2.77 22.68
C TYR A 49 -4.68 2.04 21.62
N LEU A 50 -3.42 1.81 21.90
CA LEU A 50 -2.44 1.28 20.95
C LEU A 50 -2.12 -0.18 21.26
N GLY A 51 -1.90 -0.99 20.23
CA GLY A 51 -1.53 -2.40 20.40
C GLY A 51 -2.66 -3.26 20.97
N VAL A 52 -3.91 -3.00 20.56
CA VAL A 52 -5.08 -3.78 20.98
C VAL A 52 -5.20 -5.01 20.07
N PRO A 53 -5.08 -6.25 20.58
CA PRO A 53 -5.18 -7.43 19.72
C PRO A 53 -6.62 -7.60 19.23
N TYR A 54 -6.80 -7.78 17.91
CA TYR A 54 -8.12 -8.06 17.33
C TYR A 54 -8.29 -9.53 16.93
N ALA A 55 -7.19 -10.29 16.89
CA ALA A 55 -7.17 -11.72 16.56
C ALA A 55 -6.06 -12.43 17.35
N THR A 56 -6.19 -13.75 17.48
CA THR A 56 -5.16 -14.62 18.06
C THR A 56 -3.86 -14.54 17.24
N PRO A 57 -2.67 -14.57 17.88
CA PRO A 57 -1.40 -14.59 17.18
C PRO A 57 -1.36 -15.71 16.11
N PRO A 58 -1.06 -15.40 14.83
CA PRO A 58 -1.07 -16.37 13.73
C PRO A 58 0.23 -17.19 13.68
N THR A 59 0.69 -17.71 14.82
CA THR A 59 1.96 -18.43 14.98
C THR A 59 1.78 -19.95 14.97
N GLY A 60 2.87 -20.67 14.70
CA GLY A 60 2.91 -22.14 14.76
C GLY A 60 1.82 -22.78 13.89
N PRO A 61 0.90 -23.59 14.45
CA PRO A 61 -0.19 -24.20 13.68
C PRO A 61 -1.16 -23.21 13.01
N LEU A 62 -1.22 -21.96 13.49
CA LEU A 62 -2.05 -20.90 12.91
C LEU A 62 -1.35 -20.10 11.80
N ARG A 63 -0.05 -20.34 11.58
CA ARG A 63 0.65 -19.76 10.44
C ARG A 63 0.06 -20.31 9.15
N LEU A 64 -0.10 -19.44 8.15
CA LEU A 64 -0.74 -19.76 6.87
C LEU A 64 -2.16 -20.34 7.05
N ARG A 65 -2.92 -19.72 7.96
CA ARG A 65 -4.35 -19.96 8.18
C ARG A 65 -5.10 -18.64 8.39
N ASN A 66 -6.41 -18.68 8.20
CA ASN A 66 -7.29 -17.55 8.50
C ASN A 66 -7.18 -17.15 9.99
N PRO A 67 -7.32 -15.85 10.31
CA PRO A 67 -7.29 -15.38 11.69
C PRO A 67 -8.43 -15.97 12.51
N VAL A 68 -8.16 -16.20 13.79
CA VAL A 68 -9.12 -16.70 14.77
C VAL A 68 -9.37 -15.59 15.80
N PRO A 69 -10.58 -15.41 16.34
CA PRO A 69 -10.85 -14.44 17.39
C PRO A 69 -9.85 -14.56 18.55
N HIS A 70 -9.43 -13.43 19.11
CA HIS A 70 -8.52 -13.43 20.27
C HIS A 70 -9.26 -13.98 21.50
N PRO A 71 -8.66 -14.89 22.30
CA PRO A 71 -9.28 -15.35 23.54
C PRO A 71 -9.50 -14.20 24.52
N GLU A 72 -10.46 -14.35 25.42
CA GLU A 72 -10.65 -13.38 26.51
C GLU A 72 -9.44 -13.39 27.44
N TRP A 73 -9.15 -12.24 28.06
CA TRP A 73 -8.13 -12.11 29.11
C TRP A 73 -8.71 -11.52 30.40
N ASP A 74 -8.12 -11.94 31.52
CA ASP A 74 -8.43 -11.39 32.83
C ASP A 74 -7.65 -10.08 33.10
N GLY A 75 -8.26 -9.19 33.86
CA GLY A 75 -7.64 -7.93 34.28
C GLY A 75 -7.60 -6.87 33.17
N ILE A 76 -6.74 -5.86 33.35
CA ILE A 76 -6.62 -4.71 32.45
C ILE A 76 -5.33 -4.83 31.64
N ARG A 77 -5.45 -4.97 30.32
CA ARG A 77 -4.31 -4.95 29.39
C ARG A 77 -3.87 -3.51 29.13
N ASN A 78 -2.57 -3.25 29.19
CA ASN A 78 -2.02 -1.94 28.90
C ASN A 78 -1.95 -1.72 27.38
N ALA A 79 -2.67 -0.72 26.86
CA ALA A 79 -2.77 -0.38 25.44
C ALA A 79 -2.18 1.02 25.18
N THR A 80 -0.95 1.25 25.64
CA THR A 80 -0.29 2.57 25.56
C THR A 80 0.90 2.61 24.59
N ALA A 81 1.19 1.50 23.92
CA ALA A 81 2.27 1.38 22.95
C ALA A 81 1.80 0.57 21.74
N ASN A 82 2.37 0.85 20.56
CA ASN A 82 2.07 0.05 19.37
C ASN A 82 2.48 -1.40 19.59
N GLY A 83 1.68 -2.33 19.06
CA GLY A 83 2.13 -3.70 18.85
C GLY A 83 3.27 -3.75 17.82
N PRO A 84 4.01 -4.86 17.74
CA PRO A 84 5.02 -5.04 16.72
C PRO A 84 4.38 -5.03 15.32
N ASP A 85 5.15 -4.61 14.32
CA ASP A 85 4.74 -4.80 12.92
C ASP A 85 4.81 -6.29 12.56
N CYS A 86 4.06 -6.68 11.52
CA CYS A 86 4.20 -8.02 10.96
C CYS A 86 5.60 -8.21 10.34
N PRO A 87 6.07 -9.46 10.14
CA PRO A 87 7.43 -9.72 9.67
C PRO A 87 7.75 -8.99 8.37
N ASP A 88 8.70 -8.05 8.44
CA ASP A 88 9.10 -7.16 7.35
C ASP A 88 10.58 -6.81 7.51
N ALA A 89 11.40 -7.17 6.52
CA ALA A 89 12.86 -6.98 6.59
C ALA A 89 13.29 -5.50 6.62
N ARG A 90 12.39 -4.57 6.31
CA ARG A 90 12.68 -3.12 6.33
C ARG A 90 12.47 -2.51 7.72
N HIS A 91 11.83 -3.23 8.62
CA HIS A 91 11.53 -2.76 9.98
C HIS A 91 12.45 -3.45 10.99
N THR A 92 12.75 -2.73 12.07
CA THR A 92 13.67 -3.22 13.12
C THR A 92 12.95 -4.00 14.22
N VAL A 93 11.65 -3.77 14.41
CA VAL A 93 10.82 -4.42 15.43
C VAL A 93 9.60 -5.03 14.73
N TRP A 94 9.61 -6.35 14.61
CA TRP A 94 8.50 -7.12 14.05
C TRP A 94 8.36 -8.46 14.78
N ASP A 95 7.17 -9.04 14.72
CA ASP A 95 6.81 -10.35 15.27
C ASP A 95 5.72 -10.99 14.39
N GLU A 96 5.55 -12.32 14.42
CA GLU A 96 4.37 -12.95 13.82
C GLU A 96 3.11 -12.71 14.64
N ASP A 97 3.24 -12.52 15.95
CA ASP A 97 2.18 -11.91 16.76
C ASP A 97 2.08 -10.43 16.42
N CYS A 98 1.34 -10.10 15.35
CA CYS A 98 1.24 -8.72 14.84
C CYS A 98 -0.19 -8.24 14.57
N LEU A 99 -1.22 -9.04 14.89
CA LEU A 99 -2.63 -8.72 14.57
C LEU A 99 -3.25 -7.75 15.59
N TYR A 100 -2.74 -6.51 15.54
CA TYR A 100 -3.07 -5.43 16.44
C TYR A 100 -3.77 -4.27 15.73
N ALA A 101 -4.66 -3.60 16.47
CA ALA A 101 -5.33 -2.37 16.10
C ALA A 101 -4.92 -1.23 17.05
N ASN A 102 -4.92 -0.02 16.51
CA ASN A 102 -4.70 1.23 17.23
C ASN A 102 -5.95 2.11 17.08
N VAL A 103 -6.57 2.49 18.20
CA VAL A 103 -7.81 3.27 18.23
C VAL A 103 -7.54 4.69 18.73
N TYR A 104 -8.00 5.68 17.98
CA TYR A 104 -7.85 7.11 18.24
C TYR A 104 -9.24 7.75 18.36
N VAL A 105 -9.59 8.20 19.57
CA VAL A 105 -10.93 8.70 19.90
C VAL A 105 -10.86 10.20 20.22
N PRO A 106 -11.37 11.09 19.37
CA PRO A 106 -11.40 12.52 19.67
C PRO A 106 -12.48 12.84 20.72
N ARG A 107 -12.18 13.78 21.61
CA ARG A 107 -13.10 14.32 22.64
C ARG A 107 -13.56 15.74 22.31
N LYS A 108 -13.76 16.03 21.01
CA LYS A 108 -14.29 17.33 20.54
C LYS A 108 -15.76 17.51 20.92
N THR A 109 -16.56 16.44 20.84
CA THR A 109 -17.96 16.39 21.28
C THR A 109 -18.19 15.14 22.14
N PRO A 110 -17.89 15.20 23.46
CA PRO A 110 -17.84 14.01 24.32
C PRO A 110 -19.12 13.15 24.36
N ASP A 111 -20.28 13.77 24.14
CA ASP A 111 -21.60 13.13 24.18
C ASP A 111 -22.10 12.65 22.80
N GLU A 112 -21.38 12.96 21.71
CA GLU A 112 -21.76 12.55 20.35
C GLU A 112 -21.36 11.10 20.08
N ILE A 113 -22.26 10.32 19.47
CA ILE A 113 -21.92 8.98 18.97
C ILE A 113 -21.24 9.16 17.60
N LEU A 114 -19.93 8.91 17.55
CA LEU A 114 -19.09 9.24 16.41
C LEU A 114 -19.16 8.20 15.28
N SER A 115 -18.84 8.63 14.06
CA SER A 115 -18.54 7.71 12.96
C SER A 115 -17.10 7.20 13.10
N ALA A 116 -16.81 6.03 12.52
CA ALA A 116 -15.49 5.42 12.61
C ALA A 116 -14.88 5.15 11.23
N MET A 117 -13.58 5.34 11.11
CA MET A 117 -12.78 4.99 9.94
C MET A 117 -11.78 3.88 10.29
N VAL A 118 -11.86 2.74 9.61
CA VAL A 118 -10.85 1.69 9.68
C VAL A 118 -9.81 1.94 8.59
N TYR A 119 -8.57 2.22 8.98
CA TYR A 119 -7.48 2.49 8.05
C TYR A 119 -6.65 1.25 7.75
N ILE A 120 -6.54 0.91 6.47
CA ILE A 120 -5.77 -0.21 5.92
C ILE A 120 -4.53 0.34 5.20
N HIS A 121 -3.34 0.03 5.71
CA HIS A 121 -2.10 0.53 5.15
C HIS A 121 -1.75 -0.12 3.79
N GLY A 122 -1.02 0.62 2.96
CA GLY A 122 -0.44 0.10 1.71
C GLY A 122 0.93 -0.56 1.89
N GLY A 123 1.56 -0.90 0.76
CA GLY A 123 2.88 -1.52 0.68
C GLY A 123 2.99 -2.71 -0.27
N GLY A 124 2.21 -2.69 -1.36
CA GLY A 124 2.20 -3.75 -2.39
C GLY A 124 1.91 -5.15 -1.85
N PHE A 125 1.22 -5.25 -0.70
CA PHE A 125 1.03 -6.49 0.07
C PHE A 125 2.30 -7.15 0.60
N GLN A 126 3.49 -6.63 0.27
CA GLN A 126 4.76 -7.22 0.68
C GLN A 126 5.15 -6.80 2.10
N HIS A 127 4.67 -5.63 2.51
CA HIS A 127 5.28 -4.90 3.59
C HIS A 127 4.37 -3.78 4.10
N LYS A 128 4.65 -3.19 5.26
CA LYS A 128 3.87 -2.05 5.78
C LYS A 128 4.50 -0.72 5.36
N THR A 129 3.72 0.19 4.81
CA THR A 129 4.19 1.57 4.60
C THR A 129 4.01 2.39 5.88
N THR A 130 4.94 3.29 6.16
CA THR A 130 4.82 4.20 7.31
C THR A 130 3.50 4.96 7.20
N THR A 131 2.67 4.79 8.21
CA THR A 131 1.42 5.52 8.38
C THR A 131 1.73 6.73 9.25
N ALA A 132 1.34 7.94 8.82
CA ALA A 132 1.39 9.11 9.69
C ALA A 132 0.37 8.91 10.83
N ASP A 133 0.69 9.38 12.04
CA ASP A 133 -0.20 9.26 13.19
C ASP A 133 -1.55 9.96 12.88
N PRO A 134 -2.70 9.25 12.85
CA PRO A 134 -3.97 9.82 12.45
C PRO A 134 -4.61 10.73 13.51
N THR A 135 -3.91 11.09 14.59
CA THR A 135 -4.41 11.98 15.65
C THR A 135 -4.93 13.30 15.09
N ALA A 136 -4.22 13.90 14.12
CA ALA A 136 -4.65 15.16 13.51
C ALA A 136 -5.99 15.01 12.79
N PHE A 137 -6.15 13.93 12.02
CA PHE A 137 -7.40 13.61 11.32
C PHE A 137 -8.54 13.35 12.30
N ALA A 138 -8.31 12.51 13.33
CA ALA A 138 -9.29 12.19 14.35
C ALA A 138 -9.79 13.46 15.05
N ALA A 139 -8.88 14.33 15.49
CA ALA A 139 -9.19 15.58 16.17
C ALA A 139 -9.91 16.59 15.27
N THR A 140 -9.39 16.81 14.05
CA THR A 140 -9.94 17.79 13.11
C THR A 140 -11.34 17.38 12.65
N GLY A 141 -11.45 16.13 12.17
CA GLY A 141 -12.64 15.58 11.57
C GLY A 141 -13.70 15.07 12.54
N ASN A 142 -13.38 14.98 13.83
CA ASN A 142 -14.25 14.41 14.87
C ASN A 142 -14.75 13.00 14.52
N VAL A 143 -13.80 12.13 14.16
CA VAL A 143 -14.03 10.74 13.72
C VAL A 143 -13.12 9.82 14.52
N ILE A 144 -13.63 8.65 14.92
CA ILE A 144 -12.77 7.62 15.51
C ILE A 144 -11.96 6.97 14.40
N VAL A 145 -10.63 6.86 14.58
CA VAL A 145 -9.78 6.13 13.63
C VAL A 145 -9.31 4.84 14.25
N VAL A 146 -9.44 3.74 13.52
CA VAL A 146 -8.90 2.42 13.86
C VAL A 146 -7.86 2.06 12.80
N ALA A 147 -6.58 2.20 13.12
CA ALA A 147 -5.49 1.79 12.23
C ALA A 147 -5.07 0.36 12.54
N ILE A 148 -5.00 -0.50 11.52
CA ILE A 148 -4.79 -1.94 11.69
C ILE A 148 -3.46 -2.39 11.10
N ASN A 149 -2.84 -3.39 11.74
CA ASN A 149 -1.83 -4.24 11.11
C ASN A 149 -2.53 -5.45 10.47
N TYR A 150 -2.01 -5.98 9.37
CA TYR A 150 -2.42 -7.26 8.78
C TYR A 150 -1.20 -8.00 8.24
N ARG A 151 -1.24 -9.34 8.14
CA ARG A 151 -0.11 -10.11 7.60
C ARG A 151 0.19 -9.71 6.16
N THR A 152 1.47 -9.49 5.87
CA THR A 152 2.00 -9.15 4.55
C THR A 152 2.92 -10.27 4.03
N ASN A 153 3.41 -10.13 2.79
CA ASN A 153 4.30 -11.06 2.09
C ASN A 153 3.82 -12.52 2.19
N VAL A 154 4.76 -13.48 2.28
CA VAL A 154 4.48 -14.91 2.41
C VAL A 154 3.52 -15.21 3.57
N PHE A 155 3.61 -14.48 4.69
CA PHE A 155 2.73 -14.72 5.85
C PHE A 155 1.27 -14.38 5.57
N GLY A 156 1.02 -13.38 4.72
CA GLY A 156 -0.32 -12.92 4.37
C GLY A 156 -0.90 -13.54 3.12
N PHE A 157 -0.06 -13.96 2.17
CA PHE A 157 -0.48 -14.21 0.79
C PHE A 157 0.14 -15.46 0.15
N PHE A 158 0.80 -16.33 0.91
CA PHE A 158 1.20 -17.65 0.40
C PHE A 158 -0.03 -18.46 -0.01
N SER A 159 -0.02 -19.00 -1.23
CA SER A 159 -1.08 -19.87 -1.74
C SER A 159 -0.50 -21.00 -2.59
N THR A 160 -1.05 -22.20 -2.45
CA THR A 160 -0.72 -23.36 -3.29
C THR A 160 -1.62 -23.46 -4.54
N GLY A 161 -2.58 -22.54 -4.69
CA GLY A 161 -3.61 -22.56 -5.72
C GLY A 161 -4.72 -23.59 -5.47
N ASP A 162 -4.81 -24.16 -4.27
CA ASP A 162 -5.82 -25.13 -3.85
C ASP A 162 -6.07 -25.06 -2.33
N ASP A 163 -6.85 -25.99 -1.81
CA ASP A 163 -7.30 -26.02 -0.42
C ASP A 163 -6.17 -26.25 0.62
N ALA A 164 -4.98 -26.67 0.20
CA ALA A 164 -3.87 -26.89 1.14
C ALA A 164 -3.39 -25.58 1.78
N ALA A 165 -3.33 -24.52 0.98
CA ALA A 165 -3.10 -23.15 1.40
C ALA A 165 -3.85 -22.22 0.42
N PRO A 166 -5.11 -21.85 0.72
CA PRO A 166 -5.93 -21.08 -0.22
C PRO A 166 -5.43 -19.64 -0.43
N GLY A 167 -4.64 -19.10 0.51
CA GLY A 167 -4.13 -17.73 0.44
C GLY A 167 -5.07 -16.71 1.09
N ASN A 168 -4.90 -15.43 0.73
CA ASN A 168 -5.70 -14.29 1.20
C ASN A 168 -5.77 -14.10 2.74
N TYR A 169 -4.83 -14.67 3.51
CA TYR A 169 -4.80 -14.53 4.98
C TYR A 169 -4.73 -13.07 5.43
N GLY A 170 -3.95 -12.24 4.73
CA GLY A 170 -3.88 -10.80 5.00
C GLY A 170 -5.20 -10.06 4.74
N LEU A 171 -5.98 -10.46 3.72
CA LEU A 171 -7.33 -9.90 3.49
C LEU A 171 -8.33 -10.38 4.55
N MET A 172 -8.17 -11.62 5.03
CA MET A 172 -8.96 -12.16 6.12
C MET A 172 -8.62 -11.51 7.46
N ASP A 173 -7.36 -11.11 7.70
CA ASP A 173 -6.93 -10.31 8.85
C ASP A 173 -7.60 -8.94 8.85
N GLN A 174 -7.60 -8.26 7.70
CA GLN A 174 -8.31 -6.99 7.53
C GLN A 174 -9.81 -7.15 7.83
N ARG A 175 -10.44 -8.21 7.31
CA ARG A 175 -11.84 -8.53 7.60
C ARG A 175 -12.06 -8.77 9.09
N ALA A 176 -11.19 -9.53 9.76
CA ALA A 176 -11.28 -9.78 11.19
C ALA A 176 -11.18 -8.47 12.01
N ALA A 177 -10.33 -7.54 11.61
CA ALA A 177 -10.23 -6.23 12.25
C ALA A 177 -11.47 -5.34 11.99
N ILE A 178 -12.10 -5.44 10.82
CA ILE A 178 -13.38 -4.75 10.52
C ILE A 178 -14.49 -5.32 11.39
N VAL A 179 -14.59 -6.64 11.52
CA VAL A 179 -15.55 -7.32 12.41
C VAL A 179 -15.30 -6.91 13.87
N TRP A 180 -14.06 -6.97 14.33
CA TRP A 180 -13.69 -6.53 15.68
C TRP A 180 -14.06 -5.07 15.90
N THR A 181 -13.83 -4.19 14.92
CA THR A 181 -14.24 -2.78 15.02
C THR A 181 -15.76 -2.68 15.20
N LYS A 182 -16.54 -3.38 14.37
CA LYS A 182 -18.00 -3.38 14.48
C LYS A 182 -18.49 -3.84 15.84
N ASP A 183 -17.86 -4.86 16.42
CA ASP A 183 -18.27 -5.42 17.71
C ASP A 183 -17.85 -4.56 18.90
N ASN A 184 -16.80 -3.74 18.76
CA ASN A 184 -16.17 -3.04 19.89
C ASN A 184 -16.29 -1.51 19.85
N ILE A 185 -16.55 -0.90 18.69
CA ILE A 185 -16.45 0.57 18.52
C ILE A 185 -17.42 1.35 19.42
N ALA A 186 -18.53 0.73 19.82
CA ALA A 186 -19.50 1.31 20.76
C ALA A 186 -18.86 1.62 22.13
N ALA A 187 -17.93 0.80 22.61
CA ALA A 187 -17.22 1.05 23.87
C ALA A 187 -16.36 2.32 23.81
N PHE A 188 -15.94 2.71 22.61
CA PHE A 188 -15.13 3.91 22.35
C PHE A 188 -16.00 5.14 22.04
N GLY A 189 -17.33 5.02 22.07
CA GLY A 189 -18.25 6.10 21.71
C GLY A 189 -18.55 6.21 20.21
N GLY A 190 -18.25 5.17 19.43
CA GLY A 190 -18.58 5.14 18.00
C GLY A 190 -19.86 4.38 17.68
N ASN A 191 -20.39 4.61 16.49
CA ASN A 191 -21.57 3.93 15.97
C ASN A 191 -21.15 2.72 15.11
N PRO A 192 -21.50 1.47 15.49
CA PRO A 192 -21.14 0.26 14.73
C PRO A 192 -21.81 0.18 13.35
N HIS A 193 -22.80 1.04 13.06
CA HIS A 193 -23.47 1.15 11.77
C HIS A 193 -22.95 2.31 10.90
N LYS A 194 -21.99 3.11 11.39
CA LYS A 194 -21.34 4.20 10.63
C LYS A 194 -19.83 3.97 10.54
N ILE A 195 -19.47 2.80 10.02
CA ILE A 195 -18.07 2.43 9.75
C ILE A 195 -17.75 2.72 8.29
N THR A 196 -16.62 3.37 8.06
CA THR A 196 -16.01 3.58 6.74
C THR A 196 -14.67 2.86 6.71
N ILE A 197 -14.38 2.08 5.67
CA ILE A 197 -13.03 1.54 5.45
C ILE A 197 -12.26 2.49 4.53
N TYR A 198 -11.00 2.77 4.84
CA TYR A 198 -10.13 3.59 4.01
C TYR A 198 -8.78 2.91 3.84
N GLY A 199 -8.26 2.90 2.62
CA GLY A 199 -6.91 2.45 2.38
C GLY A 199 -6.27 3.14 1.19
N ARG A 200 -4.93 3.08 1.15
CA ARG A 200 -4.11 3.74 0.14
C ARG A 200 -3.18 2.76 -0.56
N SER A 201 -2.98 2.87 -1.88
CA SER A 201 -2.13 1.95 -2.65
C SER A 201 -2.63 0.51 -2.46
N ALA A 202 -1.80 -0.43 -1.99
CA ALA A 202 -2.29 -1.77 -1.60
C ALA A 202 -3.40 -1.78 -0.55
N GLY A 203 -3.52 -0.74 0.28
CA GLY A 203 -4.68 -0.53 1.13
C GLY A 203 -5.94 -0.14 0.35
N GLY A 204 -5.81 0.61 -0.75
CA GLY A 204 -6.91 0.94 -1.66
C GLY A 204 -7.34 -0.27 -2.50
N GLU A 205 -6.36 -1.05 -2.97
CA GLU A 205 -6.59 -2.38 -3.57
C GLU A 205 -7.34 -3.28 -2.56
N SER A 206 -6.90 -3.31 -1.29
CA SER A 206 -7.57 -3.99 -0.19
C SER A 206 -9.01 -3.52 0.01
N VAL A 207 -9.28 -2.22 0.09
CA VAL A 207 -10.64 -1.68 0.20
C VAL A 207 -11.50 -2.14 -0.97
N GLY A 208 -10.95 -2.13 -2.19
CA GLY A 208 -11.60 -2.69 -3.36
C GLY A 208 -11.93 -4.18 -3.19
N PHE A 209 -11.00 -5.00 -2.71
CA PHE A 209 -11.28 -6.43 -2.46
C PHE A 209 -12.34 -6.63 -1.37
N GLN A 210 -12.29 -5.85 -0.29
CA GLN A 210 -13.32 -5.92 0.77
C GLN A 210 -14.71 -5.52 0.21
N GLN A 211 -14.78 -4.56 -0.72
CA GLN A 211 -16.02 -4.16 -1.40
C GLN A 211 -16.63 -5.29 -2.23
N LEU A 212 -15.78 -6.07 -2.90
CA LEU A 212 -16.19 -7.15 -3.81
C LEU A 212 -16.47 -8.48 -3.11
N ALA A 213 -15.96 -8.67 -1.90
CA ALA A 213 -16.16 -9.89 -1.12
C ALA A 213 -17.57 -9.95 -0.51
N PRO A 214 -18.43 -10.93 -0.90
CA PRO A 214 -19.80 -11.04 -0.37
C PRO A 214 -19.86 -11.28 1.14
N LEU A 215 -18.79 -11.85 1.72
CA LEU A 215 -18.64 -12.10 3.16
C LEU A 215 -18.66 -10.81 4.01
N ASN A 216 -18.60 -9.64 3.38
CA ASN A 216 -18.57 -8.34 4.05
C ASN A 216 -19.90 -7.59 4.03
N ASN A 217 -20.97 -8.20 3.51
CA ASN A 217 -22.28 -7.57 3.49
C ASN A 217 -22.73 -7.16 4.89
N GLY A 218 -23.12 -5.89 5.03
CA GLY A 218 -23.52 -5.26 6.28
C GLY A 218 -22.41 -4.95 7.27
N LEU A 219 -21.12 -5.19 6.98
CA LEU A 219 -20.02 -4.93 7.93
C LEU A 219 -19.65 -3.45 8.05
N TYR A 220 -19.75 -2.69 6.96
CA TYR A 220 -19.43 -1.27 6.93
C TYR A 220 -20.34 -0.55 5.94
N LEU A 221 -20.47 0.77 6.11
CA LEU A 221 -21.40 1.61 5.36
C LEU A 221 -20.75 2.27 4.14
N ARG A 222 -19.46 2.58 4.22
CA ARG A 222 -18.74 3.37 3.19
C ARG A 222 -17.33 2.87 2.97
N ALA A 223 -16.77 3.25 1.83
CA ALA A 223 -15.39 2.94 1.47
C ALA A 223 -14.67 4.16 0.91
N ILE A 224 -13.36 4.19 1.10
CA ILE A 224 -12.45 5.16 0.50
C ILE A 224 -11.22 4.42 -0.07
N SER A 225 -10.95 4.62 -1.36
CA SER A 225 -9.77 4.06 -2.02
C SER A 225 -8.86 5.16 -2.57
N GLY A 226 -7.71 5.33 -1.94
CA GLY A 226 -6.68 6.28 -2.38
C GLY A 226 -5.64 5.60 -3.27
N SER A 227 -5.46 6.11 -4.49
CA SER A 227 -4.39 5.75 -5.42
C SER A 227 -4.36 4.32 -5.92
N ALA A 228 -5.37 3.48 -5.67
CA ALA A 228 -5.54 2.15 -6.29
C ALA A 228 -6.90 1.52 -5.93
N VAL A 229 -7.33 0.50 -6.69
CA VAL A 229 -8.61 -0.21 -6.56
C VAL A 229 -8.45 -1.72 -6.85
N ALA A 230 -9.50 -2.53 -6.73
CA ALA A 230 -9.39 -4.00 -6.87
C ALA A 230 -8.97 -4.50 -8.26
N ILE A 231 -9.26 -3.75 -9.32
CA ILE A 231 -8.93 -4.07 -10.73
C ILE A 231 -7.66 -3.40 -11.22
N THR A 232 -6.81 -3.00 -10.29
CA THR A 232 -5.53 -2.40 -10.59
C THR A 232 -4.59 -3.48 -11.22
N PRO A 233 -4.01 -3.26 -12.42
CA PRO A 233 -3.32 -4.31 -13.18
C PRO A 233 -2.19 -5.05 -12.42
N GLY A 234 -2.13 -6.38 -12.56
CA GLY A 234 -1.05 -7.21 -12.03
C GLY A 234 -1.00 -7.31 -10.49
N ILE A 235 -2.06 -6.93 -9.77
CA ILE A 235 -2.15 -7.04 -8.31
C ILE A 235 -2.82 -8.34 -7.81
N LEU A 236 -3.38 -9.13 -8.73
CA LEU A 236 -3.96 -10.42 -8.44
C LEU A 236 -3.13 -11.48 -9.14
N THR A 237 -2.66 -12.51 -8.42
CA THR A 237 -1.95 -13.62 -9.06
C THR A 237 -2.93 -14.71 -9.49
N LYS A 238 -2.82 -15.18 -10.73
CA LYS A 238 -3.61 -16.31 -11.24
C LYS A 238 -2.82 -17.62 -11.13
N ARG A 239 -1.53 -17.53 -10.83
CA ARG A 239 -0.59 -18.66 -10.83
C ARG A 239 0.25 -18.70 -9.56
N PRO A 240 -0.38 -18.70 -8.36
CA PRO A 240 0.34 -18.67 -7.09
C PRO A 240 1.27 -19.89 -6.92
N SER A 241 0.95 -21.01 -7.57
CA SER A 241 1.77 -22.23 -7.53
C SER A 241 3.18 -22.05 -8.10
N GLU A 242 3.38 -21.17 -9.11
CA GLU A 242 4.72 -20.86 -9.66
C GLU A 242 5.65 -20.36 -8.55
N THR A 243 5.14 -19.44 -7.71
CA THR A 243 5.86 -18.83 -6.61
C THR A 243 5.97 -19.77 -5.40
N SER A 244 4.89 -20.48 -5.05
CA SER A 244 4.89 -21.36 -3.88
C SER A 244 5.83 -22.56 -4.05
N THR A 245 5.83 -23.20 -5.21
CA THR A 245 6.72 -24.35 -5.50
C THR A 245 8.18 -23.95 -5.37
N TYR A 246 8.55 -22.78 -5.90
CA TYR A 246 9.93 -22.28 -5.79
C TYR A 246 10.36 -22.07 -4.33
N LEU A 247 9.51 -21.47 -3.50
CA LEU A 247 9.82 -21.29 -2.07
C LEU A 247 9.93 -22.62 -1.33
N VAL A 248 9.04 -23.57 -1.63
CA VAL A 248 9.05 -24.92 -1.04
C VAL A 248 10.35 -25.65 -1.37
N GLU A 249 10.82 -25.57 -2.62
CA GLU A 249 12.09 -26.12 -3.06
C GLU A 249 13.29 -25.45 -2.35
N LEU A 250 13.30 -24.11 -2.27
CA LEU A 250 14.37 -23.37 -1.58
C LEU A 250 14.53 -23.75 -0.10
N LEU A 251 13.42 -24.05 0.56
CA LEU A 251 13.37 -24.44 1.96
C LEU A 251 13.52 -25.95 2.19
N ASN A 252 13.71 -26.75 1.13
CA ASN A 252 13.74 -28.21 1.15
C ASN A 252 12.48 -28.83 1.80
N CYS A 253 11.33 -28.21 1.55
CA CYS A 253 10.02 -28.67 2.03
C CYS A 253 9.25 -29.50 0.99
N THR A 254 9.85 -29.80 -0.17
CA THR A 254 9.19 -30.53 -1.27
C THR A 254 8.72 -31.92 -0.83
N THR A 255 7.46 -32.22 -1.09
CA THR A 255 6.86 -33.54 -0.86
C THR A 255 5.84 -33.88 -1.95
N ASP A 256 5.33 -35.12 -1.98
CA ASP A 256 4.27 -35.51 -2.91
C ASP A 256 2.88 -34.95 -2.51
N ASN A 257 2.77 -34.25 -1.38
CA ASN A 257 1.51 -33.77 -0.81
C ASN A 257 1.63 -32.31 -0.32
N LYS A 258 0.91 -31.40 -0.97
CA LYS A 258 0.92 -29.97 -0.62
C LYS A 258 0.57 -29.65 0.83
N LEU A 259 -0.26 -30.46 1.50
CA LEU A 259 -0.54 -30.28 2.93
C LEU A 259 0.71 -30.50 3.78
N ASP A 260 1.54 -31.49 3.43
CA ASP A 260 2.79 -31.79 4.12
C ASP A 260 3.85 -30.71 3.81
N GLU A 261 3.85 -30.14 2.59
CA GLU A 261 4.67 -28.97 2.25
C GLU A 261 4.32 -27.77 3.12
N VAL A 262 3.03 -27.45 3.26
CA VAL A 262 2.55 -26.35 4.11
C VAL A 262 2.91 -26.59 5.58
N GLU A 263 2.78 -27.83 6.06
CA GLU A 263 3.17 -28.18 7.43
C GLU A 263 4.67 -28.04 7.65
N CYS A 264 5.50 -28.41 6.66
CA CYS A 264 6.93 -28.13 6.69
C CYS A 264 7.20 -26.62 6.80
N LEU A 265 6.56 -25.78 6.00
CA LEU A 265 6.71 -24.32 6.06
C LEU A 265 6.29 -23.72 7.43
N ARG A 266 5.30 -24.31 8.12
CA ARG A 266 4.93 -23.90 9.49
C ARG A 266 6.05 -24.19 10.51
N SER A 267 6.88 -25.20 10.26
CA SER A 267 8.01 -25.54 11.12
C SER A 267 9.25 -24.67 10.90
N VAL A 268 9.36 -24.00 9.75
CA VAL A 268 10.48 -23.10 9.42
C VAL A 268 10.50 -21.90 10.37
N SER A 269 11.68 -21.41 10.74
CA SER A 269 11.76 -20.19 11.56
C SER A 269 11.18 -18.98 10.81
N THR A 270 10.54 -18.05 11.52
CA THR A 270 9.96 -16.83 10.91
C THR A 270 10.99 -16.08 10.07
N ARG A 271 12.23 -15.99 10.57
CA ARG A 271 13.30 -15.25 9.91
C ARG A 271 13.78 -15.93 8.64
N ASP A 272 13.92 -17.25 8.65
CA ASP A 272 14.32 -17.99 7.45
C ASP A 272 13.20 -17.93 6.41
N LEU A 273 11.95 -18.17 6.80
CA LEU A 273 10.80 -18.09 5.91
C LEU A 273 10.72 -16.70 5.23
N LEU A 274 10.86 -15.61 5.99
CA LEU A 274 10.92 -14.26 5.44
C LEU A 274 12.11 -14.09 4.48
N THR A 275 13.29 -14.56 4.87
CA THR A 275 14.53 -14.40 4.08
C THR A 275 14.42 -15.08 2.71
N TYR A 276 13.95 -16.33 2.68
CA TYR A 276 13.77 -17.07 1.42
C TYR A 276 12.56 -16.57 0.61
N ALA A 277 11.50 -16.10 1.27
CA ALA A 277 10.37 -15.47 0.61
C ALA A 277 10.74 -14.18 -0.14
N LEU A 278 11.72 -13.41 0.36
CA LEU A 278 12.25 -12.22 -0.32
C LEU A 278 13.13 -12.54 -1.54
N GLN A 279 13.66 -13.77 -1.61
CA GLN A 279 14.44 -14.25 -2.76
C GLN A 279 13.56 -14.94 -3.81
N THR A 280 12.32 -15.23 -3.47
CA THR A 280 11.37 -15.92 -4.35
C THR A 280 10.91 -14.97 -5.47
N PRO A 281 11.03 -15.36 -6.74
CA PRO A 281 10.57 -14.54 -7.86
C PRO A 281 9.03 -14.49 -7.90
N PRO A 282 8.45 -13.39 -8.42
CA PRO A 282 7.01 -13.34 -8.66
C PRO A 282 6.61 -14.32 -9.76
N ALA A 283 5.35 -14.76 -9.69
CA ALA A 283 4.70 -15.46 -10.80
C ALA A 283 4.70 -14.58 -12.05
N SER A 284 4.69 -15.20 -13.22
CA SER A 284 4.89 -14.48 -14.49
C SER A 284 3.75 -13.51 -14.88
N ASP A 285 2.61 -13.54 -14.19
CA ASP A 285 1.49 -12.59 -14.33
C ASP A 285 1.42 -11.52 -13.23
N SER A 286 2.41 -11.49 -12.33
CA SER A 286 2.30 -10.78 -11.06
C SER A 286 3.37 -9.69 -10.94
N ILE A 287 2.97 -8.50 -10.50
CA ILE A 287 3.91 -7.37 -10.33
C ILE A 287 4.74 -7.47 -9.04
N TYR A 288 4.25 -8.24 -8.07
CA TYR A 288 4.90 -8.55 -6.80
C TYR A 288 4.79 -10.05 -6.51
N THR A 289 5.66 -10.54 -5.61
CA THR A 289 5.78 -11.98 -5.34
C THR A 289 4.55 -12.56 -4.62
N TRP A 290 4.11 -11.90 -3.54
CA TRP A 290 3.07 -12.44 -2.68
C TRP A 290 1.81 -11.57 -2.78
N LEU A 291 0.84 -11.99 -3.57
CA LEU A 291 -0.34 -11.20 -3.90
C LEU A 291 -1.65 -11.95 -3.59
N PRO A 292 -2.77 -11.23 -3.45
CA PRO A 292 -4.09 -11.84 -3.42
C PRO A 292 -4.38 -12.79 -4.59
N VAL A 293 -5.24 -13.77 -4.36
CA VAL A 293 -5.69 -14.80 -5.32
C VAL A 293 -7.21 -14.86 -5.38
N VAL A 294 -7.77 -15.46 -6.44
CA VAL A 294 -9.17 -15.92 -6.44
C VAL A 294 -9.22 -17.26 -5.70
N ASP A 295 -9.70 -17.24 -4.46
CA ASP A 295 -9.73 -18.40 -3.56
C ASP A 295 -11.11 -19.09 -3.51
N GLY A 296 -12.11 -18.57 -4.21
CA GLY A 296 -13.47 -19.14 -4.21
C GLY A 296 -14.30 -18.82 -2.96
N THR A 297 -13.66 -18.34 -1.89
CA THR A 297 -14.30 -18.02 -0.61
C THR A 297 -14.33 -16.51 -0.34
N PHE A 298 -13.17 -15.87 -0.17
CA PHE A 298 -13.10 -14.43 0.02
C PHE A 298 -13.37 -13.69 -1.30
N LEU A 299 -12.67 -14.07 -2.37
CA LEU A 299 -12.94 -13.67 -3.74
C LEU A 299 -13.49 -14.87 -4.53
N PRO A 300 -14.81 -14.95 -4.76
CA PRO A 300 -15.40 -16.07 -5.49
C PRO A 300 -15.12 -16.06 -7.00
N ASP A 301 -14.74 -14.91 -7.56
CA ASP A 301 -14.38 -14.72 -8.97
C ASP A 301 -13.37 -13.55 -9.08
N THR A 302 -12.90 -13.26 -10.28
CA THR A 302 -12.00 -12.13 -10.53
C THR A 302 -12.67 -10.80 -10.16
N PRO A 303 -11.90 -9.81 -9.66
CA PRO A 303 -12.42 -8.49 -9.36
C PRO A 303 -13.17 -7.84 -10.52
N GLU A 304 -12.70 -8.03 -11.75
CA GLU A 304 -13.32 -7.53 -12.97
C GLU A 304 -14.71 -8.14 -13.20
N ASN A 305 -14.85 -9.45 -13.03
CA ASN A 305 -16.13 -10.14 -13.15
C ASN A 305 -17.10 -9.71 -12.06
N LEU A 306 -16.63 -9.63 -10.81
CA LEU A 306 -17.44 -9.18 -9.67
C LEU A 306 -17.95 -7.75 -9.86
N LEU A 307 -17.10 -6.82 -10.29
CA LEU A 307 -17.51 -5.45 -10.63
C LEU A 307 -18.54 -5.41 -11.75
N ARG A 308 -18.30 -6.15 -12.85
CA ARG A 308 -19.19 -6.15 -14.03
C ARG A 308 -20.52 -6.86 -13.79
N SER A 309 -20.58 -7.79 -12.84
CA SER A 309 -21.83 -8.45 -12.45
C SER A 309 -22.88 -7.45 -11.94
N GLY A 310 -22.43 -6.32 -11.36
CA GLY A 310 -23.27 -5.31 -10.76
C GLY A 310 -23.95 -5.72 -9.46
N VAL A 311 -23.70 -6.93 -8.95
CA VAL A 311 -24.27 -7.44 -7.68
C VAL A 311 -23.36 -7.01 -6.53
N LEU A 312 -23.36 -5.71 -6.25
CA LEU A 312 -22.57 -5.09 -5.18
C LEU A 312 -23.50 -4.57 -4.09
N GLU A 313 -23.10 -4.66 -2.82
CA GLU A 313 -23.83 -3.97 -1.76
C GLU A 313 -23.76 -2.46 -1.99
N ASN A 314 -24.89 -1.76 -1.82
CA ASN A 314 -24.96 -0.32 -2.02
C ASN A 314 -24.25 0.40 -0.87
N ARG A 315 -23.01 0.82 -1.12
CA ARG A 315 -22.16 1.55 -0.18
C ARG A 315 -21.67 2.85 -0.84
N ASP A 316 -21.60 3.93 -0.07
CA ASP A 316 -20.99 5.18 -0.55
C ASP A 316 -19.50 4.91 -0.83
N TYR A 317 -18.97 5.42 -1.94
CA TYR A 317 -17.58 5.20 -2.33
C TYR A 317 -16.88 6.48 -2.79
N LEU A 318 -15.82 6.87 -2.07
CA LEU A 318 -14.89 7.92 -2.48
C LEU A 318 -13.62 7.26 -3.02
N MET A 319 -13.13 7.70 -4.17
CA MET A 319 -11.87 7.21 -4.71
C MET A 319 -11.10 8.30 -5.45
N GLY A 320 -9.84 8.05 -5.76
CA GLY A 320 -9.06 9.03 -6.50
C GLY A 320 -7.59 8.67 -6.57
N ASN A 321 -6.83 9.55 -7.22
CA ASN A 321 -5.43 9.35 -7.51
C ASN A 321 -4.62 10.63 -7.24
N VAL A 322 -3.31 10.51 -7.23
CA VAL A 322 -2.40 11.65 -7.32
C VAL A 322 -1.98 11.88 -8.78
N ASN A 323 -1.43 13.04 -9.12
CA ASN A 323 -1.02 13.34 -10.51
C ASN A 323 0.33 12.77 -10.94
N SER A 324 1.08 12.12 -10.05
CA SER A 324 2.32 11.43 -10.40
C SER A 324 2.39 10.04 -9.79
N GLU A 325 1.33 9.24 -9.98
CA GLU A 325 1.26 7.85 -9.53
C GLU A 325 2.47 7.01 -10.00
N GLY A 326 2.97 7.26 -11.22
CA GLY A 326 4.10 6.52 -11.78
C GLY A 326 5.43 6.73 -11.08
N SER A 327 5.54 7.73 -10.19
CA SER A 327 6.71 7.90 -9.32
C SER A 327 6.98 6.69 -8.42
N VAL A 328 5.98 5.81 -8.22
CA VAL A 328 6.12 4.54 -7.49
C VAL A 328 7.06 3.56 -8.20
N ALA A 329 7.29 3.70 -9.51
CA ALA A 329 8.25 2.88 -10.25
C ALA A 329 9.69 3.07 -9.77
N GLY A 330 9.97 4.16 -9.05
CA GLY A 330 11.29 4.51 -8.52
C GLY A 330 12.15 5.28 -9.52
N SER A 331 13.02 6.15 -9.01
CA SER A 331 13.83 7.06 -9.82
C SER A 331 14.74 6.35 -10.79
N ALA A 332 15.41 5.29 -10.37
CA ALA A 332 16.24 4.48 -11.25
C ALA A 332 15.47 3.95 -12.48
N THR A 333 14.19 3.58 -12.30
CA THR A 333 13.36 3.04 -13.38
C THR A 333 12.95 4.13 -14.37
N TYR A 334 12.35 5.22 -13.89
CA TYR A 334 11.85 6.25 -14.81
C TYR A 334 13.00 7.08 -15.41
N GLN A 335 14.12 7.27 -14.70
CA GLN A 335 15.31 7.95 -15.24
C GLN A 335 16.05 7.10 -16.28
N ALA A 336 15.83 5.78 -16.32
CA ALA A 336 16.38 4.92 -17.36
C ALA A 336 15.75 5.16 -18.74
N ALA A 337 14.57 5.80 -18.81
CA ALA A 337 13.90 6.18 -20.05
C ALA A 337 14.60 7.39 -20.72
N THR A 338 15.83 7.20 -21.18
CA THR A 338 16.66 8.22 -21.85
C THR A 338 16.44 8.31 -23.37
N SER A 339 15.78 7.32 -23.96
CA SER A 339 15.42 7.27 -25.39
C SER A 339 14.07 6.56 -25.55
N VAL A 340 13.46 6.65 -26.74
CA VAL A 340 12.23 5.89 -27.04
C VAL A 340 12.46 4.38 -26.86
N GLU A 341 13.64 3.90 -27.23
CA GLU A 341 14.01 2.49 -27.09
C GLU A 341 14.08 2.05 -25.62
N SER A 342 14.72 2.84 -24.75
CA SER A 342 14.81 2.50 -23.33
C SER A 342 13.48 2.70 -22.59
N PHE A 343 12.67 3.69 -22.99
CA PHE A 343 11.27 3.82 -22.55
C PHE A 343 10.48 2.54 -22.88
N VAL A 344 10.51 2.11 -24.15
CA VAL A 344 9.76 0.96 -24.64
C VAL A 344 10.22 -0.34 -23.97
N SER A 345 11.54 -0.52 -23.83
CA SER A 345 12.11 -1.68 -23.13
C SER A 345 11.60 -1.79 -21.69
N THR A 346 11.61 -0.66 -20.97
CA THR A 346 11.16 -0.63 -19.56
C THR A 346 9.64 -0.79 -19.45
N ALA A 347 8.87 -0.20 -20.36
CA ALA A 347 7.42 -0.34 -20.41
C ALA A 347 7.00 -1.79 -20.75
N ARG A 348 7.68 -2.42 -21.70
CA ARG A 348 7.44 -3.81 -22.14
C ARG A 348 7.50 -4.78 -20.97
N SER A 349 8.53 -4.68 -20.11
CA SER A 349 8.66 -5.53 -18.93
C SER A 349 7.45 -5.43 -17.99
N LYS A 350 6.86 -4.24 -17.84
CA LYS A 350 5.69 -4.02 -16.97
C LYS A 350 4.41 -4.52 -17.64
N LEU A 351 4.22 -4.20 -18.91
CA LEU A 351 3.04 -4.59 -19.68
C LEU A 351 2.92 -6.11 -19.86
N PHE A 352 4.03 -6.85 -19.90
CA PHE A 352 4.01 -8.32 -20.01
C PHE A 352 3.21 -9.00 -18.89
N THR A 353 3.24 -8.44 -17.67
CA THR A 353 2.49 -9.01 -16.53
C THR A 353 0.97 -9.00 -16.76
N THR A 354 0.47 -8.03 -17.52
CA THR A 354 -0.97 -7.82 -17.73
C THR A 354 -1.44 -8.29 -19.11
N PHE A 355 -0.58 -8.17 -20.13
CA PHE A 355 -0.89 -8.45 -21.52
C PHE A 355 0.10 -9.44 -22.15
N PRO A 356 0.33 -10.63 -21.56
CA PRO A 356 1.34 -11.57 -22.07
C PRO A 356 1.03 -12.04 -23.49
N ASP A 357 -0.25 -12.26 -23.81
CA ASP A 357 -0.68 -12.86 -25.08
C ASP A 357 -0.68 -11.87 -26.26
N ASN A 358 -0.68 -10.57 -25.99
CA ASN A 358 -0.74 -9.54 -27.03
C ASN A 358 0.25 -8.39 -26.79
N LEU A 359 1.39 -8.70 -26.15
CA LEU A 359 2.36 -7.73 -25.68
C LEU A 359 2.84 -6.79 -26.79
N GLU A 360 3.18 -7.31 -27.97
CA GLU A 360 3.78 -6.50 -29.05
C GLU A 360 2.84 -5.40 -29.53
N ASN A 361 1.56 -5.73 -29.74
CA ASN A 361 0.57 -4.77 -30.19
C ASN A 361 0.30 -3.71 -29.11
N VAL A 362 0.23 -4.12 -27.84
CA VAL A 362 0.06 -3.19 -26.71
C VAL A 362 1.28 -2.28 -26.56
N VAL A 363 2.50 -2.81 -26.73
CA VAL A 363 3.74 -2.04 -26.65
C VAL A 363 3.85 -1.02 -27.78
N GLU A 364 3.53 -1.40 -29.02
CA GLU A 364 3.54 -0.45 -30.14
C GLU A 364 2.47 0.63 -29.99
N ALA A 365 1.26 0.27 -29.53
CA ALA A 365 0.21 1.22 -29.22
C ALA A 365 0.63 2.19 -28.09
N THR A 366 1.30 1.67 -27.05
CA THR A 366 1.82 2.49 -25.93
C THR A 366 2.92 3.43 -26.40
N LYS A 367 3.87 2.94 -27.21
CA LYS A 367 4.90 3.76 -27.83
C LYS A 367 4.28 4.87 -28.67
N TYR A 368 3.24 4.58 -29.45
CA TYR A 368 2.52 5.62 -30.17
C TYR A 368 1.90 6.64 -29.20
N ALA A 369 1.14 6.20 -28.20
CA ALA A 369 0.47 7.10 -27.27
C ALA A 369 1.42 8.04 -26.50
N TYR A 370 2.61 7.57 -26.10
CA TYR A 370 3.52 8.32 -25.24
C TYR A 370 4.78 8.84 -25.93
N CYS A 371 5.10 8.42 -27.16
CA CYS A 371 6.36 8.78 -27.84
C CYS A 371 6.21 9.28 -29.29
N TYR A 372 4.99 9.43 -29.84
CA TYR A 372 4.82 9.73 -31.27
C TYR A 372 5.38 11.10 -31.73
N ASP A 373 5.37 12.11 -30.87
CA ASP A 373 5.70 13.51 -31.17
C ASP A 373 7.18 13.87 -30.93
N ILE A 374 8.00 12.90 -30.52
CA ILE A 374 9.41 13.09 -30.14
C ILE A 374 10.29 13.54 -31.33
N ASN A 375 9.80 13.37 -32.56
CA ASN A 375 10.47 13.83 -33.78
C ASN A 375 10.23 15.32 -34.11
N ASN A 376 9.42 16.07 -33.33
CA ASN A 376 8.96 17.43 -33.65
C ASN A 376 9.73 18.58 -32.94
N ASN A 377 11.07 18.55 -32.85
CA ASN A 377 11.94 19.65 -32.36
C ASN A 377 11.78 20.10 -30.89
N VAL A 378 11.01 19.39 -30.06
CA VAL A 378 11.08 19.50 -28.59
C VAL A 378 11.51 18.14 -28.09
N SER A 379 12.70 18.01 -27.49
CA SER A 379 13.08 16.77 -26.81
C SER A 379 12.22 16.67 -25.55
N PRO A 380 11.14 15.87 -25.53
CA PRO A 380 10.29 15.83 -24.34
C PRO A 380 11.01 15.04 -23.26
N ASN A 381 10.72 15.41 -22.00
CA ASN A 381 11.23 14.72 -20.83
C ASN A 381 10.65 13.29 -20.77
N LEU A 382 11.33 12.34 -21.42
CA LEU A 382 10.95 10.92 -21.47
C LEU A 382 10.78 10.29 -20.08
N PRO A 383 11.63 10.61 -19.07
CA PRO A 383 11.37 10.21 -17.69
C PRO A 383 10.01 10.67 -17.15
N ALA A 384 9.60 11.91 -17.43
CA ALA A 384 8.27 12.40 -17.04
C ALA A 384 7.16 11.62 -17.75
N ARG A 385 7.29 11.37 -19.05
CA ARG A 385 6.32 10.56 -19.80
C ARG A 385 6.23 9.12 -19.32
N TYR A 386 7.32 8.55 -18.82
CA TYR A 386 7.31 7.23 -18.22
C TYR A 386 6.50 7.23 -16.91
N VAL A 387 6.61 8.29 -16.12
CA VAL A 387 5.78 8.48 -14.92
C VAL A 387 4.30 8.60 -15.30
N ASP A 388 3.96 9.35 -16.35
CA ASP A 388 2.58 9.45 -16.85
C ASP A 388 2.07 8.08 -17.32
N PHE A 389 2.81 7.42 -18.22
CA PHE A 389 2.50 6.06 -18.70
C PHE A 389 2.23 5.09 -17.56
N TYR A 390 3.18 4.97 -16.63
CA TYR A 390 3.09 3.98 -15.58
C TYR A 390 1.93 4.30 -14.63
N GLY A 391 1.75 5.58 -14.28
CA GLY A 391 0.66 6.02 -13.41
C GLY A 391 -0.72 5.80 -14.00
N GLU A 392 -0.89 6.16 -15.28
CA GLU A 392 -2.16 6.08 -15.99
C GLU A 392 -2.59 4.64 -16.24
N TRP A 393 -1.67 3.81 -16.76
CA TRP A 393 -1.91 2.38 -16.97
C TRP A 393 -2.21 1.66 -15.65
N ARG A 394 -1.35 1.86 -14.65
CA ARG A 394 -1.38 1.04 -13.44
C ARG A 394 -2.46 1.48 -12.45
N PHE A 395 -2.79 2.76 -12.38
CA PHE A 395 -3.66 3.27 -11.30
C PHE A 395 -4.86 4.04 -11.82
N VAL A 396 -4.63 5.13 -12.58
CA VAL A 396 -5.69 6.09 -12.91
C VAL A 396 -6.79 5.45 -13.76
N ALA A 397 -6.43 4.70 -14.81
CA ALA A 397 -7.39 4.04 -15.70
C ALA A 397 -8.34 3.11 -14.95
N SER A 398 -7.79 2.26 -14.08
CA SER A 398 -8.56 1.31 -13.26
C SER A 398 -9.48 2.01 -12.25
N THR A 399 -9.04 3.15 -11.70
CA THR A 399 -9.82 3.93 -10.73
C THR A 399 -10.98 4.65 -11.42
N VAL A 400 -10.76 5.25 -12.59
CA VAL A 400 -11.83 5.87 -13.40
C VAL A 400 -12.84 4.83 -13.87
N LEU A 401 -12.39 3.67 -14.36
CA LEU A 401 -13.29 2.59 -14.76
C LEU A 401 -14.15 2.10 -13.59
N THR A 402 -13.55 1.98 -12.40
CA THR A 402 -14.30 1.62 -11.18
C THR A 402 -15.35 2.67 -10.84
N ALA A 403 -14.98 3.97 -10.88
CA ALA A 403 -15.93 5.05 -10.61
C ALA A 403 -17.11 5.07 -11.60
N ASP A 404 -16.86 4.85 -12.88
CA ASP A 404 -17.89 4.72 -13.91
C ASP A 404 -18.86 3.58 -13.63
N ILE A 405 -18.35 2.40 -13.26
CA ILE A 405 -19.17 1.23 -12.95
C ILE A 405 -20.06 1.52 -11.72
N TYR A 406 -19.48 2.03 -10.62
CA TYR A 406 -20.25 2.35 -9.41
C TYR A 406 -21.30 3.43 -9.66
N ALA A 407 -20.96 4.48 -10.41
CA ALA A 407 -21.92 5.54 -10.76
C ALA A 407 -23.05 5.02 -11.66
N LYS A 408 -22.75 4.14 -12.62
CA LYS A 408 -23.74 3.49 -13.48
C LYS A 408 -24.72 2.61 -12.69
N LEU A 409 -24.25 1.97 -11.63
CA LEU A 409 -25.09 1.19 -10.70
C LEU A 409 -25.92 2.09 -9.76
N GLY A 410 -25.77 3.42 -9.83
CA GLY A 410 -26.49 4.37 -9.00
C GLY A 410 -25.91 4.56 -7.61
N HIS A 411 -24.72 4.00 -7.32
CA HIS A 411 -24.05 4.14 -6.04
C HIS A 411 -23.57 5.58 -5.85
N ASN A 412 -23.58 6.06 -4.62
CA ASN A 412 -23.11 7.39 -4.29
C ASN A 412 -21.57 7.43 -4.37
N THR A 413 -21.04 8.18 -5.33
CA THR A 413 -19.64 8.08 -5.76
C THR A 413 -19.01 9.47 -5.84
N TYR A 414 -17.80 9.63 -5.34
CA TYR A 414 -17.01 10.87 -5.41
C TYR A 414 -15.59 10.57 -5.88
N PHE A 415 -15.02 11.46 -6.69
CA PHE A 415 -13.68 11.29 -7.26
C PHE A 415 -12.79 12.49 -6.93
N PHE A 416 -11.56 12.23 -6.46
CA PHE A 416 -10.53 13.27 -6.29
C PHE A 416 -9.33 13.05 -7.19
N TYR A 417 -8.63 14.14 -7.47
CA TYR A 417 -7.32 14.11 -8.11
C TYR A 417 -6.39 15.06 -7.35
N PHE A 418 -5.39 14.53 -6.65
CA PHE A 418 -4.50 15.33 -5.81
C PHE A 418 -3.29 15.77 -6.63
N THR A 419 -3.09 17.08 -6.78
CA THR A 419 -2.09 17.64 -7.70
C THR A 419 -0.95 18.38 -7.01
N HIS A 420 -1.16 18.80 -5.76
CA HIS A 420 -0.18 19.61 -5.04
C HIS A 420 1.12 18.84 -4.78
N ARG A 421 2.23 19.39 -5.27
CA ARG A 421 3.58 18.91 -4.95
C ARG A 421 3.99 19.50 -3.59
N PRO A 422 4.34 18.67 -2.59
CA PRO A 422 4.79 19.19 -1.31
C PRO A 422 6.03 20.07 -1.44
N SER A 423 6.06 21.20 -0.74
CA SER A 423 7.16 22.20 -0.73
C SER A 423 8.50 21.59 -0.31
N TYR A 424 8.46 20.54 0.51
CA TYR A 424 9.63 19.79 0.98
C TYR A 424 10.05 18.64 0.05
N SER A 425 9.40 18.46 -1.10
CA SER A 425 9.71 17.35 -2.00
C SER A 425 11.09 17.51 -2.63
N THR A 426 11.93 16.49 -2.46
CA THR A 426 13.29 16.42 -3.02
C THR A 426 13.34 15.60 -4.31
N ARG A 427 12.18 15.29 -4.90
CA ARG A 427 12.08 14.51 -6.15
C ARG A 427 12.41 15.38 -7.35
N ASP A 428 12.59 14.77 -8.52
CA ASP A 428 12.77 15.51 -9.77
C ASP A 428 11.62 16.51 -10.01
N ASP A 429 11.91 17.65 -10.61
CA ASP A 429 10.97 18.80 -10.73
C ASP A 429 9.68 18.46 -11.50
N PHE A 430 9.74 17.49 -12.41
CA PHE A 430 8.58 17.05 -13.18
C PHE A 430 7.65 16.11 -12.40
N ILE A 431 8.04 15.68 -11.20
CA ILE A 431 7.16 14.90 -10.32
C ILE A 431 6.23 15.86 -9.59
N GLY A 432 4.92 15.74 -9.78
CA GLY A 432 3.91 16.48 -9.00
C GLY A 432 3.76 15.92 -7.59
N CYS A 433 2.52 15.64 -7.20
CA CYS A 433 2.22 14.83 -6.03
C CYS A 433 2.59 13.37 -6.31
N ALA A 434 3.64 12.89 -5.65
CA ALA A 434 4.11 11.52 -5.87
C ALA A 434 3.18 10.50 -5.20
N HIS A 435 3.22 9.25 -5.68
CA HIS A 435 2.40 8.15 -5.18
C HIS A 435 2.49 8.06 -3.67
N GLY A 436 1.40 8.45 -3.02
CA GLY A 436 1.27 8.29 -1.60
C GLY A 436 1.69 9.46 -0.71
N GLU A 437 1.96 10.63 -1.28
CA GLU A 437 2.22 11.87 -0.54
C GLU A 437 0.94 12.53 -0.02
N GLU A 438 -0.22 12.26 -0.64
CA GLU A 438 -1.54 12.78 -0.22
C GLU A 438 -1.91 12.37 1.21
N LYS A 439 -1.44 11.20 1.66
CA LYS A 439 -1.68 10.72 3.04
C LYS A 439 -1.13 11.66 4.11
N PHE A 440 -0.07 12.42 3.82
CA PHE A 440 0.52 13.35 4.79
C PHE A 440 -0.38 14.56 5.01
N PHE A 441 -1.11 14.99 3.98
CA PHE A 441 -2.15 16.01 4.11
C PHE A 441 -3.40 15.46 4.81
N LEU A 442 -3.73 14.18 4.58
CA LEU A 442 -4.87 13.55 5.23
C LEU A 442 -4.66 13.24 6.71
N PHE A 443 -3.46 12.86 7.15
CA PHE A 443 -3.19 12.49 8.54
C PHE A 443 -2.42 13.55 9.33
N GLY A 444 -2.29 14.75 8.77
CA GLY A 444 -1.62 15.89 9.39
C GLY A 444 -0.13 15.95 9.05
N LEU A 445 0.31 17.16 8.73
CA LEU A 445 1.69 17.47 8.40
C LEU A 445 2.52 17.60 9.69
N THR A 446 3.67 16.94 9.73
CA THR A 446 4.55 16.89 10.92
C THR A 446 5.88 17.61 10.72
N ARG A 447 5.99 18.42 9.68
CA ARG A 447 7.22 19.10 9.26
C ARG A 447 6.89 20.53 8.88
N ASP A 448 7.91 21.37 8.78
CA ASP A 448 7.75 22.75 8.35
C ASP A 448 7.23 22.79 6.90
N VAL A 449 6.11 23.47 6.71
CA VAL A 449 5.34 23.56 5.46
C VAL A 449 4.80 24.98 5.33
N THR A 450 4.28 25.35 4.16
CA THR A 450 3.66 26.66 3.96
C THR A 450 2.28 26.74 4.65
N ASP A 451 1.80 27.97 4.88
CA ASP A 451 0.44 28.18 5.41
C ASP A 451 -0.63 27.61 4.46
N ASP A 452 -0.45 27.78 3.15
CA ASP A 452 -1.29 27.20 2.10
C ASP A 452 -1.35 25.65 2.19
N GLU A 453 -0.24 24.99 2.52
CA GLU A 453 -0.19 23.54 2.70
C GLU A 453 -0.90 23.08 3.98
N MET A 454 -0.81 23.87 5.05
CA MET A 454 -1.58 23.63 6.27
C MET A 454 -3.08 23.79 6.04
N GLU A 455 -3.48 24.77 5.22
CA GLU A 455 -4.86 24.95 4.79
C GLU A 455 -5.33 23.77 3.94
N LEU A 456 -4.56 23.36 2.92
CA LEU A 456 -4.87 22.18 2.09
C LEU A 456 -5.00 20.90 2.94
N SER A 457 -4.13 20.71 3.93
CA SER A 457 -4.20 19.61 4.89
C SER A 457 -5.52 19.64 5.67
N THR A 458 -5.88 20.80 6.22
CA THR A 458 -7.14 20.99 6.95
C THR A 458 -8.38 20.74 6.07
N ASN A 459 -8.36 21.24 4.84
CA ASN A 459 -9.44 21.05 3.87
C ASN A 459 -9.57 19.56 3.49
N THR A 460 -8.45 18.89 3.22
CA THR A 460 -8.41 17.45 2.91
C THR A 460 -8.97 16.62 4.05
N MET A 461 -8.55 16.89 5.30
CA MET A 461 -9.09 16.23 6.49
C MET A 461 -10.60 16.46 6.62
N THR A 462 -11.07 17.69 6.36
CA THR A 462 -12.49 18.05 6.47
C THR A 462 -13.34 17.33 5.44
N TYR A 463 -12.95 17.31 4.16
CA TYR A 463 -13.68 16.58 3.11
C TYR A 463 -13.81 15.09 3.41
N PHE A 464 -12.70 14.45 3.80
CA PHE A 464 -12.68 13.02 4.07
C PHE A 464 -13.47 12.69 5.35
N ALA A 465 -13.36 13.51 6.40
CA ALA A 465 -14.15 13.34 7.62
C ALA A 465 -15.64 13.55 7.39
N ASN A 466 -16.03 14.56 6.61
CA ASN A 466 -17.40 14.78 6.16
C ASN A 466 -17.96 13.54 5.47
N PHE A 467 -17.22 12.97 4.53
CA PHE A 467 -17.63 11.73 3.86
C PHE A 467 -17.76 10.56 4.85
N VAL A 468 -16.80 10.38 5.77
CA VAL A 468 -16.89 9.34 6.83
C VAL A 468 -18.14 9.53 7.71
N ARG A 469 -18.55 10.77 7.99
CA ARG A 469 -19.70 11.09 8.85
C ARG A 469 -21.04 10.96 8.12
N SER A 470 -21.13 11.47 6.89
CA SER A 470 -22.40 11.69 6.19
C SER A 470 -22.56 10.94 4.86
N GLY A 471 -21.46 10.51 4.24
CA GLY A 471 -21.46 9.98 2.86
C GLY A 471 -21.41 11.08 1.80
N ASN A 472 -21.34 12.34 2.22
CA ASN A 472 -21.19 13.51 1.36
C ASN A 472 -19.97 14.32 1.85
N PRO A 473 -18.91 14.48 1.04
CA PRO A 473 -17.71 15.21 1.46
C PRO A 473 -17.98 16.71 1.75
N ASN A 474 -19.13 17.24 1.36
CA ASN A 474 -19.52 18.63 1.59
C ASN A 474 -20.19 18.89 2.94
N LEU A 475 -20.52 17.84 3.69
CA LEU A 475 -21.31 17.96 4.92
C LEU A 475 -20.81 17.01 6.02
N PRO A 476 -20.92 17.39 7.30
CA PRO A 476 -21.64 18.57 7.79
C PRO A 476 -20.78 19.83 7.97
N ASP A 477 -19.46 19.71 7.97
CA ASP A 477 -18.57 20.85 8.21
C ASP A 477 -18.33 21.63 6.90
N PRO A 478 -18.16 22.96 6.95
CA PRO A 478 -17.98 23.77 5.76
C PRO A 478 -16.69 23.41 5.03
N VAL A 479 -16.75 23.48 3.70
CA VAL A 479 -15.64 23.17 2.79
C VAL A 479 -15.43 24.34 1.82
N PRO A 480 -14.20 24.56 1.31
CA PRO A 480 -13.91 25.73 0.48
C PRO A 480 -14.64 25.72 -0.86
N VAL A 481 -14.86 24.52 -1.41
CA VAL A 481 -15.46 24.30 -2.72
C VAL A 481 -16.41 23.11 -2.64
N GLU A 482 -17.56 23.20 -3.31
CA GLU A 482 -18.47 22.05 -3.40
C GLU A 482 -17.84 20.94 -4.26
N TRP A 483 -17.72 19.74 -3.69
CA TRP A 483 -17.29 18.53 -4.36
C TRP A 483 -18.52 17.84 -4.99
N PRO A 484 -18.69 17.88 -6.31
CA PRO A 484 -19.84 17.26 -6.97
C PRO A 484 -19.78 15.73 -6.90
N ARG A 485 -20.97 15.13 -6.88
CA ARG A 485 -21.11 13.67 -7.02
C ARG A 485 -20.67 13.24 -8.43
N TYR A 486 -19.89 12.18 -8.50
CA TYR A 486 -19.46 11.56 -9.75
C TYR A 486 -20.65 10.96 -10.50
N ASN A 487 -20.69 11.15 -11.81
CA ASN A 487 -21.70 10.59 -12.72
C ASN A 487 -21.04 10.21 -14.05
N THR A 488 -21.67 9.33 -14.83
CA THR A 488 -21.10 8.81 -16.08
C THR A 488 -21.15 9.79 -17.27
N THR A 489 -21.84 10.92 -17.12
CA THR A 489 -22.00 11.93 -18.19
C THR A 489 -20.87 12.95 -18.13
N ASP A 490 -20.76 13.67 -17.01
CA ASP A 490 -19.80 14.74 -16.83
C ASP A 490 -18.50 14.24 -16.18
N ARG A 491 -18.55 13.08 -15.48
CA ARG A 491 -17.42 12.52 -14.73
C ARG A 491 -16.68 13.57 -13.88
N PRO A 492 -17.39 14.32 -13.02
CA PRO A 492 -16.79 15.42 -12.30
C PRO A 492 -15.88 14.91 -11.17
N TYR A 493 -14.79 15.61 -10.93
CA TYR A 493 -13.85 15.33 -9.84
C TYR A 493 -13.38 16.61 -9.17
N LEU A 494 -12.94 16.50 -7.92
CA LEU A 494 -12.31 17.60 -7.21
C LEU A 494 -10.79 17.48 -7.30
N GLU A 495 -10.17 18.51 -7.86
CA GLU A 495 -8.72 18.69 -7.81
C GLU A 495 -8.31 19.23 -6.44
N LEU A 496 -7.52 18.47 -5.69
CA LEU A 496 -7.00 18.87 -4.39
C LEU A 496 -5.64 19.55 -4.58
N ASP A 497 -5.64 20.87 -4.40
CA ASP A 497 -4.47 21.74 -4.50
C ASP A 497 -4.60 22.93 -3.54
N VAL A 498 -3.54 23.69 -3.33
CA VAL A 498 -3.59 24.93 -2.54
C VAL A 498 -4.52 25.98 -3.17
N ASN A 499 -5.05 26.89 -2.35
CA ASN A 499 -5.88 28.02 -2.81
C ASN A 499 -7.13 27.60 -3.63
N MET A 500 -7.86 26.60 -3.14
CA MET A 500 -9.00 26.00 -3.85
C MET A 500 -10.13 27.00 -4.15
N THR A 501 -10.64 26.97 -5.37
CA THR A 501 -11.82 27.72 -5.84
C THR A 501 -12.73 26.82 -6.68
N SER A 502 -13.84 27.33 -7.19
CA SER A 502 -14.71 26.57 -8.11
C SER A 502 -14.00 26.04 -9.37
N GLN A 503 -12.82 26.57 -9.72
CA GLN A 503 -11.99 26.06 -10.83
C GLN A 503 -11.33 24.70 -10.54
N ASN A 504 -11.25 24.30 -9.27
CA ASN A 504 -10.76 22.98 -8.87
C ASN A 504 -11.80 21.87 -9.12
N VAL A 505 -13.06 22.23 -9.42
CA VAL A 505 -14.06 21.27 -9.89
C VAL A 505 -13.87 21.07 -11.39
N LYS A 506 -13.34 19.92 -11.76
CA LYS A 506 -13.01 19.57 -13.14
C LYS A 506 -13.84 18.37 -13.60
N THR A 507 -13.80 18.08 -14.88
CA THR A 507 -14.57 16.99 -15.51
C THR A 507 -13.67 16.13 -16.37
N ASN A 508 -14.05 14.85 -16.51
CA ASN A 508 -13.48 13.92 -17.47
C ASN A 508 -11.93 13.84 -17.41
N LEU A 509 -11.40 13.39 -16.27
CA LEU A 509 -9.96 13.28 -16.01
C LEU A 509 -9.22 12.53 -17.12
N LEU A 510 -8.19 13.17 -17.71
CA LEU A 510 -7.27 12.59 -18.71
C LEU A 510 -7.99 11.80 -19.83
N PRO A 511 -8.93 12.42 -20.56
CA PRO A 511 -9.94 11.68 -21.32
C PRO A 511 -9.35 10.82 -22.45
N SER A 512 -8.29 11.30 -23.11
CA SER A 512 -7.60 10.55 -24.16
C SER A 512 -6.89 9.31 -23.62
N GLN A 513 -6.22 9.45 -22.47
CA GLN A 513 -5.48 8.38 -21.79
C GLN A 513 -6.44 7.36 -21.20
N MET A 514 -7.54 7.80 -20.60
CA MET A 514 -8.57 6.90 -20.07
C MET A 514 -9.25 6.13 -21.20
N PHE A 515 -9.55 6.77 -22.34
CA PHE A 515 -10.06 6.08 -23.52
C PHE A 515 -9.03 5.07 -24.06
N PHE A 516 -7.76 5.45 -24.13
CA PHE A 516 -6.69 4.56 -24.57
C PHE A 516 -6.60 3.29 -23.71
N TRP A 517 -6.52 3.43 -22.39
CA TRP A 517 -6.36 2.28 -21.48
C TRP A 517 -7.64 1.49 -21.25
N ASN A 518 -8.82 2.13 -21.23
CA ASN A 518 -10.07 1.45 -20.90
C ASN A 518 -10.87 0.96 -22.12
N GLU A 519 -10.57 1.45 -23.33
CA GLU A 519 -11.30 1.05 -24.55
C GLU A 519 -10.36 0.51 -25.64
N VAL A 520 -9.28 1.23 -25.99
CA VAL A 520 -8.38 0.83 -27.09
C VAL A 520 -7.57 -0.41 -26.74
N ILE A 521 -6.87 -0.42 -25.61
CA ILE A 521 -6.03 -1.55 -25.19
C ILE A 521 -6.86 -2.83 -25.00
N PRO A 522 -8.02 -2.83 -24.31
CA PRO A 522 -8.89 -4.01 -24.23
C PRO A 522 -9.36 -4.50 -25.60
N SER A 523 -9.68 -3.58 -26.53
CA SER A 523 -10.06 -3.94 -27.90
C SER A 523 -8.91 -4.64 -28.63
N ILE A 524 -7.69 -4.09 -28.56
CA ILE A 524 -6.48 -4.73 -29.12
C ILE A 524 -6.31 -6.13 -28.51
N ASN A 525 -6.40 -6.24 -27.18
CA ASN A 525 -6.21 -7.51 -26.47
C ASN A 525 -7.27 -8.57 -26.83
N SER A 526 -8.50 -8.15 -27.15
CA SER A 526 -9.59 -9.05 -27.55
C SER A 526 -9.47 -9.60 -28.99
N VAL A 527 -8.65 -8.99 -29.84
CA VAL A 527 -8.50 -9.33 -31.27
C VAL A 527 -7.45 -10.45 -31.51
N GLY A 528 -7.09 -11.21 -30.47
CA GLY A 528 -6.25 -12.39 -30.57
C GLY A 528 -6.90 -13.55 -31.34
N ILE A 529 -6.73 -13.53 -32.68
CA ILE A 529 -6.88 -14.59 -33.70
C ILE A 529 -8.17 -15.46 -33.65
N PRO A 530 -9.08 -15.35 -34.65
CA PRO A 530 -10.06 -16.39 -34.92
C PRO A 530 -9.34 -17.70 -35.26
N SER A 531 -9.65 -18.78 -34.55
CA SER A 531 -9.30 -20.14 -34.97
C SER A 531 -10.00 -20.45 -36.30
N GLY A 532 -9.42 -20.08 -37.43
CA GLY A 532 -10.09 -20.30 -38.72
C GLY A 532 -9.54 -19.61 -39.97
N MET A 533 -8.32 -19.06 -39.97
CA MET A 533 -7.71 -18.50 -41.19
C MET A 533 -6.34 -19.12 -41.50
N VAL A 534 -6.26 -20.45 -41.46
CA VAL A 534 -5.33 -21.17 -42.34
C VAL A 534 -6.17 -21.65 -43.51
N GLU A 535 -6.39 -20.77 -44.49
CA GLU A 535 -6.90 -21.19 -45.78
C GLU A 535 -5.80 -21.95 -46.51
N GLU A 536 -6.11 -23.19 -46.85
CA GLU A 536 -5.38 -24.02 -47.79
C GLU A 536 -5.10 -23.24 -49.08
N SER A 537 -3.82 -23.09 -49.42
CA SER A 537 -3.43 -23.02 -50.83
C SER A 537 -2.62 -24.27 -51.16
N THR A 538 -3.34 -25.32 -51.52
CA THR A 538 -2.80 -26.43 -52.30
C THR A 538 -2.38 -25.93 -53.68
N SER A 539 -1.18 -26.34 -54.13
CA SER A 539 -0.91 -26.89 -55.46
C SER A 539 0.45 -26.44 -56.00
N LEU A 540 1.45 -27.33 -55.94
CA LEU A 540 2.14 -27.81 -57.15
C LEU A 540 2.85 -29.14 -56.85
N ALA A 541 2.61 -30.11 -57.72
CA ALA A 541 2.99 -31.52 -57.65
C ALA A 541 4.47 -31.75 -58.08
N PRO A 542 5.02 -32.98 -57.95
CA PRO A 542 6.41 -33.24 -57.64
C PRO A 542 7.31 -33.43 -58.88
N LEU A 543 8.60 -33.14 -58.74
CA LEU A 543 9.63 -33.57 -59.68
C LEU A 543 10.75 -34.37 -59.00
N ARG A 544 11.15 -35.40 -59.74
CA ARG A 544 11.92 -36.58 -59.36
C ARG A 544 13.38 -36.30 -58.99
N THR A 545 13.86 -37.19 -58.14
CA THR A 545 15.24 -37.51 -57.77
C THR A 545 16.16 -37.86 -58.95
N THR A 546 17.42 -37.42 -58.89
CA THR A 546 18.58 -38.21 -59.37
C THR A 546 19.84 -37.93 -58.55
N SER A 547 20.41 -39.02 -58.01
CA SER A 547 21.84 -39.34 -57.74
C SER A 547 22.72 -38.51 -56.80
N SER A 548 23.24 -39.17 -55.76
CA SER A 548 24.45 -38.85 -54.97
C SER A 548 25.73 -39.39 -55.64
N PRO A 549 26.92 -39.44 -54.98
CA PRO A 549 27.49 -38.64 -53.88
C PRO A 549 28.90 -38.09 -54.20
N GLU A 550 29.40 -37.07 -53.48
CA GLU A 550 30.85 -36.95 -53.18
C GLU A 550 31.14 -35.92 -52.08
N GLU A 551 31.83 -36.42 -51.04
CA GLU A 551 32.84 -35.80 -50.16
C GLU A 551 32.54 -34.53 -49.35
N ALA A 552 32.51 -34.70 -48.02
CA ALA A 552 32.50 -33.65 -47.01
C ALA A 552 33.84 -33.66 -46.25
N GLU A 553 34.51 -32.51 -46.21
CA GLU A 553 35.56 -32.17 -45.26
C GLU A 553 35.11 -31.01 -44.35
N ASP A 554 35.68 -31.01 -43.15
CA ASP A 554 35.33 -30.29 -41.92
C ASP A 554 35.22 -28.74 -41.99
N GLY A 555 34.30 -28.21 -41.17
CA GLY A 555 34.28 -26.81 -40.71
C GLY A 555 33.49 -26.65 -39.40
N PRO A 556 34.03 -25.99 -38.35
CA PRO A 556 33.46 -26.07 -37.00
C PRO A 556 32.30 -25.11 -36.77
N SER A 557 31.33 -25.59 -35.99
CA SER A 557 30.16 -24.89 -35.47
C SER A 557 30.51 -23.77 -34.47
N ALA A 558 29.96 -22.58 -34.69
CA ALA A 558 29.92 -21.52 -33.68
C ALA A 558 28.80 -21.79 -32.66
N GLY A 559 29.10 -22.64 -31.66
CA GLY A 559 28.32 -22.75 -30.42
C GLY A 559 28.98 -21.88 -29.35
N THR A 560 28.38 -20.74 -29.02
CA THR A 560 28.81 -19.92 -27.89
C THR A 560 28.39 -20.59 -26.58
N ASN A 561 29.39 -20.92 -25.77
CA ASN A 561 29.28 -21.74 -24.57
C ASN A 561 28.73 -20.90 -23.40
N PHE A 562 27.46 -21.06 -23.05
CA PHE A 562 26.75 -20.36 -21.97
C PHE A 562 27.46 -20.46 -20.60
N ALA A 563 28.28 -21.50 -20.40
CA ALA A 563 29.09 -21.70 -19.21
C ALA A 563 30.25 -20.68 -19.05
N GLU A 564 30.78 -20.12 -20.15
CA GLU A 564 31.82 -19.09 -20.08
C GLU A 564 31.23 -17.71 -19.72
N LEU A 565 29.99 -17.44 -20.13
CA LEU A 565 29.26 -16.22 -19.76
C LEU A 565 28.88 -16.21 -18.26
N LEU A 566 28.57 -17.37 -17.70
CA LEU A 566 28.31 -17.53 -16.26
C LEU A 566 29.59 -17.40 -15.40
N ARG A 567 30.73 -17.89 -15.91
CA ARG A 567 32.02 -17.71 -15.21
C ARG A 567 32.50 -16.26 -15.23
N SER A 568 32.34 -15.55 -16.34
CA SER A 568 32.76 -14.14 -16.43
C SER A 568 31.91 -13.23 -15.54
N THR A 569 30.60 -13.48 -15.44
CA THR A 569 29.69 -12.73 -14.56
C THR A 569 29.95 -13.01 -13.07
N GLN A 570 30.25 -14.26 -12.68
CA GLN A 570 30.66 -14.57 -11.31
C GLN A 570 31.99 -13.89 -10.92
N ILE A 571 32.98 -13.86 -11.80
CA ILE A 571 34.27 -13.20 -11.53
C ILE A 571 34.07 -11.69 -11.35
N VAL A 572 33.21 -11.05 -12.15
CA VAL A 572 32.88 -9.62 -11.99
C VAL A 572 32.15 -9.37 -10.66
N MET A 573 31.25 -10.27 -10.26
CA MET A 573 30.53 -10.15 -8.99
C MET A 573 31.47 -10.29 -7.77
N TYR A 574 32.40 -11.26 -7.79
CA TYR A 574 33.37 -11.43 -6.70
C TYR A 574 34.40 -10.30 -6.63
N THR A 575 34.81 -9.73 -7.77
CA THR A 575 35.72 -8.57 -7.78
C THR A 575 35.02 -7.32 -7.23
N MET A 576 33.77 -7.08 -7.61
CA MET A 576 32.96 -5.97 -7.05
C MET A 576 32.77 -6.12 -5.53
N LEU A 577 32.45 -7.33 -5.05
CA LEU A 577 32.32 -7.60 -3.61
C LEU A 577 33.64 -7.39 -2.85
N GLY A 578 34.76 -7.81 -3.44
CA GLY A 578 36.09 -7.59 -2.88
C GLY A 578 36.45 -6.10 -2.75
N VAL A 579 36.14 -5.30 -3.79
CA VAL A 579 36.36 -3.84 -3.77
C VAL A 579 35.47 -3.15 -2.73
N SER A 580 34.21 -3.57 -2.60
CA SER A 580 33.29 -3.03 -1.57
C SER A 580 33.78 -3.32 -0.16
N ILE A 581 34.26 -4.55 0.11
CA ILE A 581 34.83 -4.90 1.43
C ILE A 581 36.10 -4.07 1.72
N LEU A 582 36.95 -3.87 0.71
CA LEU A 582 38.17 -3.08 0.87
C LEU A 582 37.86 -1.61 1.19
N LEU A 583 36.88 -1.02 0.51
CA LEU A 583 36.40 0.34 0.79
C LEU A 583 35.82 0.47 2.19
N LEU A 584 35.06 -0.53 2.65
CA LEU A 584 34.47 -0.54 3.98
C LEU A 584 35.55 -0.63 5.08
N LEU A 585 36.57 -1.45 4.88
CA LEU A 585 37.74 -1.52 5.77
C LEU A 585 38.51 -0.20 5.80
N LEU A 586 38.66 0.46 4.65
CA LEU A 586 39.33 1.75 4.56
C LEU A 586 38.56 2.86 5.30
N LEU A 587 37.22 2.85 5.22
CA LEU A 587 36.35 3.76 5.97
C LEU A 587 36.43 3.50 7.48
N ILE A 588 36.48 2.24 7.91
CA ILE A 588 36.66 1.89 9.33
C ILE A 588 38.02 2.39 9.85
N ILE A 589 39.09 2.21 9.07
CA ILE A 589 40.43 2.71 9.43
C ILE A 589 40.44 4.23 9.52
N LEU A 590 39.83 4.93 8.55
CA LEU A 590 39.72 6.39 8.56
C LEU A 590 38.92 6.89 9.76
N ALA A 591 37.81 6.22 10.11
CA ALA A 591 37.03 6.55 11.30
C ALA A 591 37.84 6.37 12.58
N PHE A 592 38.64 5.29 12.69
CA PHE A 592 39.49 5.05 13.84
C PHE A 592 40.62 6.10 13.96
N VAL A 593 41.27 6.45 12.85
CA VAL A 593 42.30 7.50 12.81
C VAL A 593 41.71 8.86 13.19
N TYR A 594 40.51 9.18 12.68
CA TYR A 594 39.78 10.40 13.02
C TYR A 594 39.43 10.46 14.51
N GLN A 595 38.94 9.36 15.08
CA GLN A 595 38.60 9.27 16.49
C GLN A 595 39.83 9.43 17.40
N GLN A 596 40.98 8.85 17.03
CA GLN A 596 42.25 9.05 17.74
C GLN A 596 42.76 10.50 17.63
N GLY A 597 42.56 11.15 16.48
CA GLY A 597 42.85 12.57 16.29
C GLY A 597 42.05 13.44 17.27
N LEU A 598 40.74 13.21 17.37
CA LEU A 598 39.86 13.93 18.30
C LEU A 598 40.24 13.71 19.77
N THR A 599 40.61 12.48 20.16
CA THR A 599 41.05 12.22 21.54
C THR A 599 42.35 12.95 21.90
N LYS A 600 43.25 13.11 20.92
CA LYS A 600 44.52 13.83 21.11
C LYS A 600 44.32 15.34 21.17
N VAL A 601 43.37 15.88 20.40
CA VAL A 601 42.96 17.30 20.46
C VAL A 601 42.28 17.60 21.80
N ASN A 602 41.35 16.76 22.27
CA ASN A 602 40.68 16.96 23.56
C ASN A 602 41.66 16.92 24.75
N LYS A 603 42.64 16.00 24.75
CA LYS A 603 43.69 15.96 25.79
C LYS A 603 44.60 17.20 25.79
N ASN A 604 44.83 17.82 24.63
CA ASN A 604 45.61 19.06 24.56
C ASN A 604 44.79 20.27 25.03
N ILE A 605 43.47 20.28 24.78
CA ILE A 605 42.57 21.33 25.28
C ILE A 605 42.48 21.26 26.81
N GLU A 606 42.31 20.06 27.40
CA GLU A 606 42.31 19.88 28.87
C GLU A 606 43.63 20.33 29.52
N LYS A 607 44.78 19.98 28.94
CA LYS A 607 46.09 20.46 29.43
C LYS A 607 46.28 21.98 29.35
N THR A 608 45.65 22.64 28.39
CA THR A 608 45.76 24.10 28.23
C THR A 608 44.81 24.83 29.19
N MET A 609 43.69 24.20 29.56
CA MET A 609 42.76 24.72 30.57
C MET A 609 43.32 24.58 32.00
N ASP A 610 43.99 23.47 32.32
CA ASP A 610 44.65 23.30 33.63
C ASP A 610 45.80 24.30 33.84
N HIS A 611 46.51 24.69 32.79
CA HIS A 611 47.63 25.63 32.89
C HIS A 611 47.16 27.08 33.14
N ASN A 612 45.95 27.44 32.72
CA ASN A 612 45.33 28.75 32.94
C ASN A 612 44.55 28.84 34.27
N ALA A 613 44.34 27.72 34.97
CA ALA A 613 43.70 27.68 36.28
C ALA A 613 44.71 27.77 37.46
N MET A 614 46.03 27.73 37.18
CA MET A 614 47.11 27.85 38.17
C MET A 614 47.97 29.13 38.01
N SER A 615 47.53 30.10 37.21
CA SER A 615 48.06 31.48 37.21
C SER A 615 46.99 32.45 37.70
#